data_AF-A0A354Z4U6-F1
#
_entry.id   AF-A0A354Z4U6-F1
#
_cell.length_a   1.000
_cell.length_b   1.000
_cell.length_c   1.000
_cell.angle_alpha   90.00
_cell.angle_beta   90.00
_cell.angle_gamma   90.00
#
_symmetry.space_group_name_H-M   'P 1'
#
loop_
_entity.id
_entity.type
_entity.pdbx_description
1 polymer ?
#
loop_
_entity_poly.entity_id
_entity_poly.type
_entity_poly.pdbx_seq_one_letter_code
_entity_poly.pdbx_strand_id
1 'polypeptide(L)'
;MKDSVRQRFGGIDRLYGTGALDRLWRRHVCVIGLGGVGSWLVEALVRSGIGGLTLIDGDDICLSNSNRQLHALDGQFGRSKVEVMAERCRAINPDLDCRAVAEFLTPATLDDRLDGDCDLVIDACDAFRVKVETIAHCRRRKRRIITIGAAGGRSDPTQIRVRDLSRTEHDAMLALIRKKLRAEFGFPRNRDRYFGVPAVYSLENVIYPQADGSVCGQRPSQIADAGLKLDCGQGLGAATHVTGAFAFAAVGKALPLLLADP
;
A
#
# COMPACT_ATOMS: atom_id res chain seq x y z
N MET A 1 25.93 -0.05 -9.67
CA MET A 1 24.94 0.84 -10.30
C MET A 1 25.54 1.44 -11.56
N LYS A 2 24.85 1.41 -12.69
CA LYS A 2 25.31 1.99 -13.97
C LYS A 2 25.16 3.52 -13.97
N ASP A 3 25.91 4.22 -14.82
CA ASP A 3 25.82 5.68 -14.96
C ASP A 3 24.44 6.15 -15.43
N SER A 4 23.76 5.35 -16.25
CA SER A 4 22.37 5.58 -16.68
C SER A 4 21.41 5.73 -15.49
N VAL A 5 21.58 4.92 -14.44
CA VAL A 5 20.76 5.00 -13.22
C VAL A 5 21.05 6.29 -12.47
N ARG A 6 22.34 6.68 -12.36
CA ARG A 6 22.73 7.96 -11.73
C ARG A 6 22.14 9.16 -12.47
N GLN A 7 22.11 9.13 -13.80
CA GLN A 7 21.49 10.19 -14.61
C GLN A 7 19.97 10.25 -14.42
N ARG A 8 19.26 9.10 -14.44
CA ARG A 8 17.80 9.04 -14.23
C ARG A 8 17.38 9.61 -12.88
N PHE A 9 18.13 9.29 -11.82
CA PHE A 9 17.73 9.56 -10.44
C PHE A 9 18.63 10.57 -9.71
N GLY A 10 19.45 11.35 -10.42
CA GLY A 10 20.34 12.33 -9.79
C GLY A 10 19.62 13.40 -8.95
N GLY A 11 18.30 13.59 -9.16
CA GLY A 11 17.46 14.42 -8.29
C GLY A 11 17.29 13.88 -6.88
N ILE A 12 17.43 12.57 -6.67
CA ILE A 12 17.31 11.92 -5.36
C ILE A 12 18.45 12.37 -4.44
N ASP A 13 19.69 12.38 -4.92
CA ASP A 13 20.82 12.87 -4.12
C ASP A 13 20.73 14.37 -3.83
N ARG A 14 20.20 15.17 -4.76
CA ARG A 14 19.97 16.60 -4.51
C ARG A 14 18.90 16.87 -3.44
N LEU A 15 17.97 15.94 -3.24
CA LEU A 15 16.88 16.06 -2.27
C LEU A 15 17.20 15.40 -0.92
N TYR A 16 17.77 14.19 -0.94
CA TYR A 16 18.00 13.35 0.24
C TYR A 16 19.47 13.30 0.69
N GLY A 17 20.35 14.05 0.02
CA GLY A 17 21.78 14.13 0.31
C GLY A 17 22.60 13.14 -0.53
N THR A 18 23.87 13.50 -0.73
CA THR A 18 24.83 12.70 -1.51
C THR A 18 24.90 11.24 -1.02
N GLY A 19 24.82 10.29 -1.95
CA GLY A 19 24.86 8.85 -1.65
C GLY A 19 23.54 8.26 -1.16
N ALA A 20 22.46 9.06 -1.07
CA ALA A 20 21.12 8.54 -0.78
C ALA A 20 20.66 7.56 -1.87
N LEU A 21 20.90 7.87 -3.14
CA LEU A 21 20.59 6.99 -4.26
C LEU A 21 21.34 5.66 -4.17
N ASP A 22 22.63 5.67 -3.83
CA ASP A 22 23.42 4.44 -3.67
C ASP A 22 22.90 3.57 -2.51
N ARG A 23 22.38 4.18 -1.43
CA ARG A 23 21.73 3.45 -0.35
C ARG A 23 20.39 2.87 -0.79
N LEU A 24 19.51 3.68 -1.40
CA LEU A 24 18.20 3.22 -1.90
C LEU A 24 18.32 2.11 -2.94
N TRP A 25 19.34 2.18 -3.80
CA TRP A 25 19.64 1.14 -4.79
C TRP A 25 19.95 -0.22 -4.21
N ARG A 26 20.43 -0.27 -2.96
CA ARG A 26 20.71 -1.55 -2.27
C ARG A 26 19.48 -2.09 -1.56
N ARG A 27 18.36 -1.37 -1.59
CA ARG A 27 17.15 -1.74 -0.87
C ARG A 27 16.18 -2.52 -1.74
N HIS A 28 15.51 -3.46 -1.10
CA HIS A 28 14.43 -4.26 -1.65
C HIS A 28 13.13 -3.98 -0.89
N VAL A 29 12.05 -3.67 -1.63
CA VAL A 29 10.72 -3.42 -1.04
C VAL A 29 9.72 -4.46 -1.54
N CYS A 30 8.93 -5.03 -0.64
CA CYS A 30 7.81 -5.91 -0.99
C CYS A 30 6.50 -5.12 -0.89
N VAL A 31 5.74 -5.04 -1.98
CA VAL A 31 4.43 -4.37 -2.03
C VAL A 31 3.34 -5.41 -2.22
N ILE A 32 2.39 -5.42 -1.29
CA ILE A 32 1.25 -6.34 -1.27
C ILE A 32 -0.01 -5.58 -1.69
N GLY A 33 -0.64 -6.02 -2.77
CA GLY A 33 -1.79 -5.36 -3.39
C GLY A 33 -1.36 -4.23 -4.35
N LEU A 34 -1.81 -4.31 -5.59
CA LEU A 34 -1.57 -3.39 -6.70
C LEU A 34 -2.85 -2.70 -7.18
N GLY A 35 -3.80 -2.49 -6.25
CA GLY A 35 -5.03 -1.75 -6.51
C GLY A 35 -4.85 -0.24 -6.61
N GLY A 36 -5.87 0.49 -6.15
CA GLY A 36 -5.93 1.96 -6.24
C GLY A 36 -4.81 2.70 -5.52
N VAL A 37 -4.19 2.11 -4.50
CA VAL A 37 -3.02 2.71 -3.83
C VAL A 37 -1.73 2.04 -4.30
N GLY A 38 -1.69 0.70 -4.31
CA GLY A 38 -0.48 -0.07 -4.60
C GLY A 38 0.17 0.24 -5.94
N SER A 39 -0.63 0.46 -6.99
CA SER A 39 -0.10 0.79 -8.33
C SER A 39 0.69 2.11 -8.36
N TRP A 40 0.21 3.16 -7.68
CA TRP A 40 0.91 4.44 -7.53
C TRP A 40 2.08 4.37 -6.55
N LEU A 41 1.96 3.55 -5.51
CA LEU A 41 3.03 3.29 -4.55
C LEU A 41 4.26 2.70 -5.26
N VAL A 42 4.06 1.67 -6.08
CA VAL A 42 5.11 1.04 -6.89
C VAL A 42 5.74 2.05 -7.84
N GLU A 43 4.93 2.83 -8.56
CA GLU A 43 5.42 3.88 -9.46
C GLU A 43 6.36 4.86 -8.75
N ALA A 44 5.93 5.38 -7.59
CA ALA A 44 6.71 6.35 -6.83
C ALA A 44 7.98 5.73 -6.22
N LEU A 45 7.93 4.46 -5.81
CA LEU A 45 9.11 3.74 -5.33
C LEU A 45 10.16 3.57 -6.44
N VAL A 46 9.78 3.09 -7.64
CA VAL A 46 10.71 2.95 -8.77
C VAL A 46 11.30 4.30 -9.17
N ARG A 47 10.48 5.35 -9.19
CA ARG A 47 10.93 6.72 -9.47
C ARG A 47 11.84 7.31 -8.39
N SER A 48 11.94 6.67 -7.23
CA SER A 48 12.85 7.04 -6.14
C SER A 48 14.21 6.32 -6.21
N GLY A 49 14.42 5.46 -7.22
CA GLY A 49 15.71 4.79 -7.45
C GLY A 49 15.97 3.60 -6.52
N ILE A 50 14.93 2.95 -6.00
CA ILE A 50 15.11 1.66 -5.31
C ILE A 50 15.63 0.59 -6.28
N GLY A 51 16.42 -0.35 -5.77
CA GLY A 51 17.04 -1.39 -6.62
C GLY A 51 16.26 -2.69 -6.73
N GLY A 52 15.41 -3.01 -5.74
CA GLY A 52 14.64 -4.25 -5.70
C GLY A 52 13.17 -4.05 -5.38
N LEU A 53 12.29 -4.74 -6.10
CA LEU A 53 10.86 -4.81 -5.86
C LEU A 53 10.33 -6.25 -5.94
N THR A 54 9.51 -6.62 -4.96
CA THR A 54 8.58 -7.76 -5.09
C THR A 54 7.16 -7.23 -5.09
N LEU A 55 6.39 -7.58 -6.12
CA LEU A 55 5.00 -7.19 -6.29
C LEU A 55 4.11 -8.42 -6.09
N ILE A 56 3.15 -8.36 -5.17
CA ILE A 56 2.24 -9.48 -4.88
C ILE A 56 0.80 -9.03 -5.06
N ASP A 57 0.11 -9.57 -6.05
CA ASP A 57 -1.32 -9.39 -6.31
C ASP A 57 -1.83 -10.54 -7.19
N GLY A 58 -3.01 -11.08 -6.88
CA GLY A 58 -3.62 -12.20 -7.61
C GLY A 58 -4.66 -11.77 -8.65
N ASP A 59 -4.96 -10.48 -8.78
CA ASP A 59 -5.98 -9.97 -9.68
C ASP A 59 -5.44 -9.60 -11.07
N ASP A 60 -6.36 -9.62 -12.03
CA ASP A 60 -6.22 -9.00 -13.34
C ASP A 60 -6.78 -7.56 -13.37
N ILE A 61 -6.37 -6.80 -14.37
CA ILE A 61 -6.81 -5.43 -14.59
C ILE A 61 -8.25 -5.44 -15.14
N CYS A 62 -9.15 -4.71 -14.47
CA CYS A 62 -10.54 -4.57 -14.90
C CYS A 62 -10.83 -3.15 -15.40
N LEU A 63 -11.77 -2.99 -16.33
CA LEU A 63 -12.25 -1.67 -16.80
C LEU A 63 -12.73 -0.78 -15.64
N SER A 64 -13.34 -1.36 -14.60
CA SER A 64 -13.79 -0.63 -13.41
C SER A 64 -12.65 -0.06 -12.56
N ASN A 65 -11.39 -0.34 -12.90
CA ASN A 65 -10.21 0.15 -12.19
C ASN A 65 -9.74 1.53 -12.68
N SER A 66 -10.22 1.99 -13.85
CA SER A 66 -9.75 3.20 -14.54
C SER A 66 -9.85 4.50 -13.73
N ASN A 67 -10.77 4.58 -12.76
CA ASN A 67 -10.93 5.78 -11.93
C ASN A 67 -9.85 5.96 -10.85
N ARG A 68 -8.99 4.95 -10.62
CA ARG A 68 -8.07 4.95 -9.46
C ARG A 68 -6.78 4.15 -9.60
N GLN A 69 -6.64 3.26 -10.58
CA GLN A 69 -5.46 2.39 -10.69
C GLN A 69 -4.60 2.79 -11.89
N LEU A 70 -3.29 2.97 -11.67
CA LEU A 70 -2.36 3.51 -12.67
C LEU A 70 -2.25 2.64 -13.94
N HIS A 71 -2.36 1.32 -13.80
CA HIS A 71 -2.19 0.35 -14.89
C HIS A 71 -3.47 0.09 -15.70
N ALA A 72 -4.62 0.65 -15.28
CA ALA A 72 -5.90 0.47 -15.93
C ALA A 72 -6.02 1.37 -17.18
N LEU A 73 -5.47 0.89 -18.30
CA LEU A 73 -5.42 1.57 -19.58
C LEU A 73 -6.02 0.68 -20.68
N ASP A 74 -6.52 1.29 -21.75
CA ASP A 74 -6.93 0.55 -22.95
C ASP A 74 -5.79 -0.35 -23.45
N GLY A 75 -6.14 -1.59 -23.80
CA GLY A 75 -5.17 -2.63 -24.17
C GLY A 75 -4.53 -3.39 -23.00
N GLN A 76 -4.79 -3.00 -21.74
CA GLN A 76 -4.28 -3.69 -20.55
C GLN A 76 -5.34 -4.54 -19.81
N PHE A 77 -6.63 -4.34 -20.11
CA PHE A 77 -7.71 -5.07 -19.44
C PHE A 77 -7.60 -6.60 -19.65
N GLY A 78 -7.82 -7.35 -18.56
CA GLY A 78 -7.68 -8.81 -18.52
C GLY A 78 -6.24 -9.32 -18.35
N ARG A 79 -5.24 -8.44 -18.32
CA ARG A 79 -3.85 -8.82 -18.01
C ARG A 79 -3.62 -8.79 -16.49
N SER A 80 -2.67 -9.60 -16.01
CA SER A 80 -2.26 -9.60 -14.61
C SER A 80 -1.73 -8.22 -14.17
N LYS A 81 -2.21 -7.72 -13.01
CA LYS A 81 -1.76 -6.44 -12.45
C LYS A 81 -0.27 -6.42 -12.17
N VAL A 82 0.30 -7.52 -11.64
CA VAL A 82 1.72 -7.59 -11.28
C VAL A 82 2.61 -7.59 -12.51
N GLU A 83 2.22 -8.27 -13.58
CA GLU A 83 3.04 -8.34 -14.81
C GLU A 83 3.05 -6.99 -15.53
N VAL A 84 1.89 -6.35 -15.70
CA VAL A 84 1.81 -5.02 -16.32
C VAL A 84 2.57 -3.97 -15.51
N MET A 85 2.49 -4.02 -14.17
CA MET A 85 3.28 -3.13 -13.34
C MET A 85 4.78 -3.45 -13.43
N ALA A 86 5.19 -4.72 -13.49
CA ALA A 86 6.60 -5.08 -13.64
C ALA A 86 7.18 -4.61 -14.99
N GLU A 87 6.42 -4.73 -16.09
CA GLU A 87 6.77 -4.15 -17.40
C GLU A 87 6.99 -2.63 -17.29
N ARG A 88 6.05 -1.94 -16.64
CA ARG A 88 6.15 -0.50 -16.41
C ARG A 88 7.36 -0.12 -15.55
N CYS A 89 7.65 -0.88 -14.50
CA CYS A 89 8.80 -0.66 -13.64
C CYS A 89 10.12 -0.77 -14.44
N ARG A 90 10.25 -1.80 -15.29
CA ARG A 90 11.42 -1.99 -16.17
C ARG A 90 11.53 -0.91 -17.24
N ALA A 91 10.41 -0.39 -17.74
CA ALA A 91 10.42 0.76 -18.65
C ALA A 91 10.96 2.05 -17.99
N ILE A 92 10.69 2.25 -16.69
CA ILE A 92 11.23 3.38 -15.93
C ILE A 92 12.70 3.15 -15.59
N ASN A 93 13.06 1.94 -15.15
CA ASN A 93 14.40 1.56 -14.77
C ASN A 93 14.73 0.13 -15.23
N PRO A 94 15.45 -0.03 -16.36
CA PRO A 94 15.79 -1.35 -16.89
C PRO A 94 16.72 -2.18 -15.99
N ASP A 95 17.40 -1.53 -15.03
CA ASP A 95 18.34 -2.18 -14.12
C ASP A 95 17.69 -2.57 -12.77
N LEU A 96 16.39 -2.30 -12.59
CA LEU A 96 15.63 -2.69 -11.41
C LEU A 96 15.45 -4.22 -11.36
N ASP A 97 15.74 -4.84 -10.22
CA ASP A 97 15.29 -6.20 -9.95
C ASP A 97 13.81 -6.15 -9.54
N CYS A 98 12.91 -6.59 -10.42
CA CYS A 98 11.47 -6.57 -10.19
C CYS A 98 10.87 -7.95 -10.35
N ARG A 99 10.42 -8.52 -9.24
CA ARG A 99 9.74 -9.82 -9.17
C ARG A 99 8.22 -9.63 -9.10
N ALA A 100 7.52 -10.18 -10.08
CA ALA A 100 6.06 -10.28 -10.08
C ALA A 100 5.64 -11.62 -9.45
N VAL A 101 4.65 -11.58 -8.56
CA VAL A 101 4.04 -12.76 -7.93
C VAL A 101 2.53 -12.66 -8.14
N ALA A 102 2.04 -13.33 -9.18
CA ALA A 102 0.64 -13.31 -9.62
C ALA A 102 -0.24 -14.24 -8.74
N GLU A 103 -0.17 -14.05 -7.43
CA GLU A 103 -0.89 -14.85 -6.43
C GLU A 103 -1.33 -13.96 -5.27
N PHE A 104 -2.45 -14.32 -4.62
CA PHE A 104 -2.82 -13.68 -3.37
C PHE A 104 -1.88 -14.10 -2.24
N LEU A 105 -1.48 -13.13 -1.42
CA LEU A 105 -0.83 -13.43 -0.16
C LEU A 105 -1.84 -14.06 0.80
N THR A 106 -1.47 -15.19 1.41
CA THR A 106 -2.30 -15.90 2.38
C THR A 106 -1.50 -16.14 3.66
N PRO A 107 -2.15 -16.40 4.80
CA PRO A 107 -1.47 -16.80 6.03
C PRO A 107 -0.44 -17.92 5.84
N ALA A 108 -0.75 -18.90 4.98
CA ALA A 108 0.11 -20.05 4.72
C ALA A 108 1.36 -19.69 3.90
N THR A 109 1.33 -18.58 3.15
CA THR A 109 2.43 -18.16 2.28
C THR A 109 3.24 -17.00 2.87
N LEU A 110 2.93 -16.52 4.08
CA LEU A 110 3.63 -15.38 4.69
C LEU A 110 5.12 -15.64 4.90
N ASP A 111 5.47 -16.81 5.43
CA ASP A 111 6.86 -17.20 5.68
C ASP A 111 7.63 -17.22 4.34
N ASP A 112 7.13 -17.94 3.34
CA ASP A 112 7.79 -18.06 2.03
C ASP A 112 7.92 -16.74 1.26
N ARG A 113 6.92 -15.86 1.37
CA ARG A 113 6.85 -14.63 0.56
C ARG A 113 7.48 -13.41 1.22
N LEU A 114 7.56 -13.36 2.55
CA LEU A 114 8.02 -12.18 3.28
C LEU A 114 9.33 -12.37 4.06
N ASP A 115 9.79 -13.61 4.28
CA ASP A 115 11.02 -13.89 5.03
C ASP A 115 12.30 -13.77 4.19
N GLY A 116 12.19 -13.57 2.88
CA GLY A 116 13.33 -13.33 1.98
C GLY A 116 14.04 -11.98 2.18
N ASP A 117 14.94 -11.64 1.27
CA ASP A 117 15.68 -10.37 1.32
C ASP A 117 14.78 -9.18 0.96
N CYS A 118 14.19 -8.57 1.98
CA CYS A 118 13.29 -7.43 1.86
C CYS A 118 13.51 -6.46 3.03
N ASP A 119 13.91 -5.23 2.75
CA ASP A 119 14.16 -4.22 3.79
C ASP A 119 12.86 -3.65 4.36
N LEU A 120 11.78 -3.67 3.59
CA LEU A 120 10.50 -3.06 3.94
C LEU A 120 9.32 -3.74 3.25
N VAL A 121 8.32 -4.13 4.04
CA VAL A 121 7.01 -4.55 3.53
C VAL A 121 6.06 -3.36 3.53
N ILE A 122 5.34 -3.14 2.43
CA ILE A 122 4.26 -2.15 2.36
C ILE A 122 2.98 -2.86 1.96
N ASP A 123 2.03 -2.85 2.87
CA ASP A 123 0.76 -3.56 2.75
C ASP A 123 -0.36 -2.59 2.33
N ALA A 124 -0.72 -2.70 1.05
CA ALA A 124 -1.75 -1.93 0.36
C ALA A 124 -2.95 -2.79 -0.09
N CYS A 125 -3.09 -4.01 0.43
CA CYS A 125 -4.24 -4.87 0.15
C CYS A 125 -5.47 -4.45 0.96
N ASP A 126 -6.64 -4.90 0.54
CA ASP A 126 -7.93 -4.66 1.18
C ASP A 126 -8.46 -5.88 1.96
N ALA A 127 -7.75 -7.00 1.89
CA ALA A 127 -8.09 -8.23 2.60
C ALA A 127 -7.77 -8.12 4.11
N PHE A 128 -8.79 -7.85 4.92
CA PHE A 128 -8.68 -7.68 6.37
C PHE A 128 -7.82 -8.73 7.08
N ARG A 129 -8.06 -10.02 6.82
CA ARG A 129 -7.34 -11.12 7.47
C ARG A 129 -5.85 -11.11 7.09
N VAL A 130 -5.55 -10.96 5.80
CA VAL A 130 -4.17 -10.89 5.29
C VAL A 130 -3.44 -9.72 5.94
N LYS A 131 -4.10 -8.57 6.09
CA LYS A 131 -3.56 -7.37 6.73
C LYS A 131 -3.12 -7.62 8.17
N VAL A 132 -4.02 -8.19 8.97
CA VAL A 132 -3.75 -8.53 10.38
C VAL A 132 -2.56 -9.48 10.49
N GLU A 133 -2.58 -10.58 9.73
CA GLU A 133 -1.55 -11.61 9.83
C GLU A 133 -0.20 -11.13 9.29
N THR A 134 -0.18 -10.31 8.24
CA THR A 134 1.05 -9.68 7.71
C THR A 134 1.69 -8.75 8.75
N ILE A 135 0.90 -7.91 9.42
CA ILE A 135 1.38 -7.03 10.50
C ILE A 135 1.96 -7.84 11.67
N ALA A 136 1.24 -8.88 12.09
CA ALA A 136 1.71 -9.74 13.18
C ALA A 136 2.99 -10.50 12.81
N HIS A 137 3.06 -11.03 11.59
CA HIS A 137 4.22 -11.70 11.02
C HIS A 137 5.46 -10.80 11.02
N CYS A 138 5.34 -9.60 10.45
CA CYS A 138 6.45 -8.66 10.38
C CYS A 138 6.92 -8.25 11.79
N ARG A 139 5.99 -8.00 12.73
CA ARG A 139 6.37 -7.67 14.11
C ARG A 139 7.13 -8.81 14.78
N ARG A 140 6.67 -10.06 14.64
CA ARG A 140 7.34 -11.24 15.22
C ARG A 140 8.77 -11.39 14.73
N ARG A 141 9.02 -11.06 13.46
CA ARG A 141 10.32 -11.19 12.80
C ARG A 141 11.15 -9.90 12.78
N LYS A 142 10.69 -8.86 13.48
CA LYS A 142 11.33 -7.52 13.51
C LYS A 142 11.54 -6.94 12.10
N ARG A 143 10.62 -7.23 11.18
CA ARG A 143 10.62 -6.69 9.82
C ARG A 143 9.90 -5.36 9.80
N ARG A 144 10.48 -4.38 9.10
CA ARG A 144 9.86 -3.07 8.92
C ARG A 144 8.62 -3.24 8.04
N ILE A 145 7.50 -2.68 8.47
CA ILE A 145 6.25 -2.70 7.73
C ILE A 145 5.56 -1.34 7.78
N ILE A 146 4.97 -0.92 6.66
CA ILE A 146 3.97 0.14 6.59
C ILE A 146 2.64 -0.50 6.18
N THR A 147 1.55 -0.13 6.85
CA THR A 147 0.20 -0.54 6.44
C THR A 147 -0.61 0.65 5.94
N ILE A 148 -1.52 0.41 5.01
CA ILE A 148 -2.38 1.45 4.43
C ILE A 148 -3.84 1.19 4.83
N GLY A 149 -4.54 2.23 5.26
CA GLY A 149 -5.97 2.21 5.57
C GLY A 149 -6.86 2.28 4.33
N ALA A 150 -8.17 2.45 4.55
CA ALA A 150 -9.15 2.56 3.48
C ALA A 150 -9.05 3.92 2.79
N ALA A 151 -8.69 3.95 1.51
CA ALA A 151 -8.67 5.18 0.70
C ALA A 151 -10.02 5.49 0.01
N GLY A 152 -10.92 4.50 -0.09
CA GLY A 152 -12.26 4.67 -0.68
C GLY A 152 -13.20 5.50 0.20
N GLY A 153 -14.19 6.13 -0.42
CA GLY A 153 -15.18 7.00 0.21
C GLY A 153 -14.57 8.29 0.73
N ARG A 154 -13.53 8.80 0.07
CA ARG A 154 -12.78 9.99 0.47
C ARG A 154 -12.53 10.86 -0.75
N SER A 155 -12.43 12.16 -0.52
CA SER A 155 -12.32 13.18 -1.57
C SER A 155 -11.21 14.19 -1.33
N ASP A 156 -10.78 14.38 -0.08
CA ASP A 156 -9.80 15.39 0.31
C ASP A 156 -8.43 14.76 0.63
N PRO A 157 -7.46 14.85 -0.30
CA PRO A 157 -6.13 14.29 -0.08
C PRO A 157 -5.33 15.05 1.00
N THR A 158 -5.70 16.28 1.36
CA THR A 158 -4.97 17.09 2.34
C THR A 158 -5.16 16.60 3.78
N GLN A 159 -6.16 15.75 4.02
CA GLN A 159 -6.44 15.11 5.31
C GLN A 159 -5.70 13.79 5.53
N ILE A 160 -4.87 13.36 4.57
CA ILE A 160 -4.06 12.15 4.71
C ILE A 160 -2.96 12.36 5.75
N ARG A 161 -2.75 11.37 6.62
CA ARG A 161 -1.79 11.37 7.71
C ARG A 161 -1.04 10.04 7.77
N VAL A 162 0.18 10.09 8.29
CA VAL A 162 0.94 8.90 8.67
C VAL A 162 1.19 8.94 10.16
N ARG A 163 0.65 7.97 10.90
CA ARG A 163 0.88 7.80 12.35
C ARG A 163 1.10 6.34 12.67
N ASP A 164 1.46 6.03 13.90
CA ASP A 164 1.45 4.63 14.34
C ASP A 164 0.03 4.06 14.28
N LEU A 165 -0.09 2.79 13.89
CA LEU A 165 -1.35 2.08 13.73
C LEU A 165 -2.22 2.16 14.98
N SER A 166 -1.64 2.18 16.19
CA SER A 166 -2.36 2.32 17.45
C SER A 166 -3.09 3.65 17.61
N ARG A 167 -2.73 4.67 16.82
CA ARG A 167 -3.21 6.06 16.86
C ARG A 167 -4.10 6.46 15.68
N THR A 168 -4.42 5.55 14.78
CA THR A 168 -5.30 5.90 13.66
C THR A 168 -6.76 6.00 14.09
N GLU A 169 -7.51 6.82 13.38
CA GLU A 169 -8.88 7.25 13.67
C GLU A 169 -9.61 7.47 12.34
N HIS A 170 -10.94 7.61 12.34
CA HIS A 170 -11.74 7.76 11.11
C HIS A 170 -11.50 6.68 10.03
N ASP A 171 -11.11 5.48 10.47
CA ASP A 171 -10.88 4.32 9.60
C ASP A 171 -11.35 3.03 10.30
N ALA A 172 -12.48 2.49 9.83
CA ALA A 172 -13.12 1.32 10.41
C ALA A 172 -12.27 0.05 10.24
N MET A 173 -11.59 -0.11 9.10
CA MET A 173 -10.74 -1.27 8.85
C MET A 173 -9.55 -1.27 9.81
N LEU A 174 -8.84 -0.14 9.93
CA LEU A 174 -7.72 -0.04 10.86
C LEU A 174 -8.17 -0.19 12.32
N ALA A 175 -9.37 0.27 12.68
CA ALA A 175 -9.93 0.05 14.01
C ALA A 175 -10.17 -1.44 14.31
N LEU A 176 -10.72 -2.19 13.36
CA LEU A 176 -10.90 -3.64 13.48
C LEU A 176 -9.55 -4.37 13.54
N ILE A 177 -8.57 -3.95 12.74
CA ILE A 177 -7.22 -4.52 12.74
C ILE A 177 -6.58 -4.32 14.12
N ARG A 178 -6.62 -3.11 14.66
CA ARG A 178 -6.13 -2.83 16.02
C ARG A 178 -6.79 -3.73 17.07
N LYS A 179 -8.11 -3.92 16.99
CA LYS A 179 -8.85 -4.78 17.92
C LYS A 179 -8.34 -6.21 17.85
N LYS A 180 -8.22 -6.77 16.64
CA LYS A 180 -7.76 -8.14 16.40
C LYS A 180 -6.32 -8.36 16.86
N LEU A 181 -5.42 -7.43 16.52
CA LEU A 181 -4.01 -7.46 16.94
C LEU A 181 -3.84 -7.47 18.48
N ARG A 182 -4.67 -6.72 19.21
CA ARG A 182 -4.69 -6.72 20.70
C ARG A 182 -5.30 -7.97 21.31
N ALA A 183 -6.27 -8.56 20.63
CA ALA A 183 -6.96 -9.75 21.10
C ALA A 183 -6.08 -10.99 20.95
N GLU A 184 -5.43 -11.15 19.80
CA GLU A 184 -4.88 -12.45 19.38
C GLU A 184 -3.37 -12.46 19.14
N PHE A 185 -2.76 -11.29 18.89
CA PHE A 185 -1.35 -11.21 18.51
C PHE A 185 -0.50 -10.47 19.54
N GLY A 186 -1.00 -10.30 20.76
CA GLY A 186 -0.24 -9.72 21.88
C GLY A 186 0.21 -8.27 21.65
N PHE A 187 -0.47 -7.51 20.79
CA PHE A 187 -0.20 -6.07 20.68
C PHE A 187 -0.65 -5.33 21.96
N PRO A 188 0.00 -4.23 22.35
CA PRO A 188 -0.31 -3.52 23.58
C PRO A 188 -1.78 -3.11 23.69
N ARG A 189 -2.41 -3.47 24.81
CA ARG A 189 -3.76 -3.02 25.17
C ARG A 189 -3.78 -1.63 25.80
N ASN A 190 -2.70 -1.27 26.50
CA ASN A 190 -2.50 0.08 27.03
C ASN A 190 -2.50 1.08 25.87
N ARG A 191 -3.40 2.07 25.94
CA ARG A 191 -3.53 3.11 24.93
C ARG A 191 -2.32 4.01 24.85
N ASP A 192 -1.43 4.05 25.83
CA ASP A 192 -0.22 4.88 25.79
C ASP A 192 0.93 4.23 25.01
N ARG A 193 0.85 2.93 24.75
CA ARG A 193 1.88 2.18 24.03
C ARG A 193 1.60 2.11 22.53
N TYR A 194 2.65 2.35 21.75
CA TYR A 194 2.64 2.26 20.30
C TYR A 194 2.78 0.82 19.80
N PHE A 195 2.30 0.56 18.59
CA PHE A 195 2.44 -0.74 17.93
C PHE A 195 3.79 -0.88 17.21
N GLY A 196 4.43 0.24 16.87
CA GLY A 196 5.65 0.26 16.07
C GLY A 196 5.36 0.03 14.57
N VAL A 197 4.15 0.33 14.11
CA VAL A 197 3.69 0.07 12.75
C VAL A 197 3.16 1.37 12.16
N PRO A 198 3.90 2.07 11.30
CA PRO A 198 3.36 3.21 10.57
C PRO A 198 2.15 2.81 9.72
N ALA A 199 1.12 3.64 9.80
CA ALA A 199 -0.13 3.47 9.09
C ALA A 199 -0.52 4.76 8.37
N VAL A 200 -0.82 4.65 7.07
CA VAL A 200 -1.37 5.76 6.26
C VAL A 200 -2.89 5.71 6.34
N TYR A 201 -3.52 6.83 6.70
CA TYR A 201 -4.97 6.96 6.81
C TYR A 201 -5.39 8.41 6.55
N SER A 202 -6.68 8.71 6.50
CA SER A 202 -7.17 10.09 6.40
C SER A 202 -8.11 10.42 7.56
N LEU A 203 -8.12 11.71 7.96
CA LEU A 203 -9.05 12.25 8.94
C LEU A 203 -10.45 12.50 8.39
N GLU A 204 -10.61 12.46 7.06
CA GLU A 204 -11.90 12.64 6.40
C GLU A 204 -12.82 11.46 6.73
N ASN A 205 -14.04 11.74 7.16
CA ASN A 205 -15.05 10.69 7.33
C ASN A 205 -15.43 10.06 5.99
N VAL A 206 -15.78 8.78 6.02
CA VAL A 206 -16.18 8.05 4.82
C VAL A 206 -17.49 8.60 4.25
N ILE A 207 -17.49 8.87 2.96
CA ILE A 207 -18.64 9.23 2.14
C ILE A 207 -19.20 7.94 1.53
N TYR A 208 -20.48 7.67 1.79
CA TYR A 208 -21.20 6.48 1.35
C TYR A 208 -22.20 6.81 0.23
N PRO A 209 -22.25 5.99 -0.84
CA PRO A 209 -23.31 6.08 -1.83
C PRO A 209 -24.66 5.67 -1.24
N GLN A 210 -25.72 6.34 -1.66
CA GLN A 210 -27.11 6.10 -1.26
C GLN A 210 -27.90 5.47 -2.41
N ALA A 211 -29.05 4.86 -2.10
CA ALA A 211 -29.90 4.18 -3.08
C ALA A 211 -30.49 5.13 -4.14
N ASP A 212 -30.63 6.42 -3.83
CA ASP A 212 -31.09 7.46 -4.74
C ASP A 212 -29.97 8.05 -5.63
N GLY A 213 -28.75 7.51 -5.53
CA GLY A 213 -27.57 7.98 -6.26
C GLY A 213 -26.85 9.17 -5.61
N SER A 214 -27.38 9.73 -4.52
CA SER A 214 -26.67 10.74 -3.73
C SER A 214 -25.54 10.11 -2.91
N VAL A 215 -24.72 10.96 -2.28
CA VAL A 215 -23.64 10.53 -1.39
C VAL A 215 -23.70 11.32 -0.08
N CYS A 216 -23.45 10.66 1.06
CA CYS A 216 -23.42 11.34 2.36
C CYS A 216 -22.56 10.59 3.39
N GLY A 217 -22.35 11.18 4.57
CA GLY A 217 -21.56 10.57 5.65
C GLY A 217 -22.29 9.46 6.44
N GLN A 218 -23.55 9.16 6.10
CA GLN A 218 -24.32 8.13 6.79
C GLN A 218 -24.18 6.80 6.06
N ARG A 219 -23.76 5.78 6.81
CA ARG A 219 -23.68 4.42 6.30
C ARG A 219 -25.11 3.90 6.03
N PRO A 220 -25.43 3.42 4.81
CA PRO A 220 -26.73 2.86 4.51
C PRO A 220 -27.07 1.66 5.41
N SER A 221 -28.31 1.61 5.91
CA SER A 221 -28.79 0.55 6.81
C SER A 221 -28.72 -0.85 6.19
N GLN A 222 -28.89 -0.95 4.86
CA GLN A 222 -28.82 -2.21 4.11
C GLN A 222 -27.40 -2.81 4.02
N ILE A 223 -26.36 -2.01 4.25
CA ILE A 223 -24.94 -2.44 4.27
C ILE A 223 -24.51 -2.88 5.69
N ALA A 224 -25.42 -2.85 6.68
CA ALA A 224 -25.12 -3.30 8.05
C ALA A 224 -24.98 -4.83 8.15
N ASP A 225 -25.79 -5.59 7.40
CA ASP A 225 -25.85 -7.06 7.48
C ASP A 225 -24.97 -7.79 6.45
N ALA A 226 -24.73 -7.18 5.29
CA ALA A 226 -23.78 -7.69 4.32
C ALA A 226 -22.41 -7.06 4.60
N GLY A 227 -21.55 -7.79 5.32
CA GLY A 227 -20.16 -7.39 5.52
C GLY A 227 -19.57 -6.92 4.19
N LEU A 228 -19.00 -5.70 4.17
CA LEU A 228 -18.53 -5.01 2.96
C LEU A 228 -17.66 -5.94 2.10
N LYS A 229 -18.29 -6.65 1.15
CA LYS A 229 -17.62 -7.20 0.00
C LYS A 229 -17.45 -6.04 -0.96
N LEU A 230 -16.20 -5.64 -1.16
CA LEU A 230 -15.79 -4.65 -2.15
C LEU A 230 -15.91 -5.20 -3.60
N ASP A 231 -16.97 -5.98 -3.85
CA ASP A 231 -17.29 -6.42 -5.21
C ASP A 231 -17.77 -5.23 -6.02
N CYS A 232 -17.36 -5.24 -7.30
CA CYS A 232 -17.38 -4.16 -8.29
C CYS A 232 -18.73 -3.47 -8.60
N GLY A 233 -19.78 -3.64 -7.78
CA GLY A 233 -21.09 -3.00 -7.96
C GLY A 233 -21.70 -2.33 -6.73
N GLN A 234 -21.18 -2.51 -5.52
CA GLN A 234 -21.79 -2.00 -4.26
C GLN A 234 -20.76 -1.45 -3.24
N GLY A 235 -19.55 -1.14 -3.70
CA GLY A 235 -18.47 -0.63 -2.86
C GLY A 235 -18.46 0.90 -2.69
N LEU A 236 -17.55 1.38 -1.83
CA LEU A 236 -17.26 2.81 -1.73
C LEU A 236 -16.70 3.35 -3.06
N GLY A 237 -17.09 4.58 -3.42
CA GLY A 237 -16.45 5.31 -4.51
C GLY A 237 -14.98 5.62 -4.23
N ALA A 238 -14.19 5.91 -5.25
CA ALA A 238 -12.78 6.26 -5.10
C ALA A 238 -12.32 7.14 -6.26
N ALA A 239 -11.24 7.89 -6.05
CA ALA A 239 -10.65 8.77 -7.06
C ALA A 239 -9.12 8.79 -6.96
N THR A 240 -8.47 8.83 -8.11
CA THR A 240 -7.00 8.79 -8.25
C THR A 240 -6.26 9.81 -7.39
N HIS A 241 -6.75 11.05 -7.28
CA HIS A 241 -6.05 12.08 -6.50
C HIS A 241 -5.96 11.74 -5.01
N VAL A 242 -6.93 10.98 -4.48
CA VAL A 242 -6.88 10.49 -3.09
C VAL A 242 -6.05 9.22 -2.99
N THR A 243 -6.33 8.20 -3.82
CA THR A 243 -5.63 6.91 -3.70
C THR A 243 -4.14 7.03 -4.04
N GLY A 244 -3.78 7.88 -5.01
CA GLY A 244 -2.41 8.26 -5.31
C GLY A 244 -1.75 9.03 -4.18
N ALA A 245 -2.45 9.98 -3.54
CA ALA A 245 -1.91 10.69 -2.38
C ALA A 245 -1.66 9.78 -1.16
N PHE A 246 -2.50 8.75 -0.94
CA PHE A 246 -2.23 7.71 0.06
C PHE A 246 -0.91 6.98 -0.26
N ALA A 247 -0.68 6.65 -1.53
CA ALA A 247 0.55 6.03 -2.00
C ALA A 247 1.77 6.93 -1.79
N PHE A 248 1.67 8.20 -2.16
CA PHE A 248 2.78 9.15 -2.02
C PHE A 248 3.10 9.45 -0.55
N ALA A 249 2.09 9.50 0.33
CA ALA A 249 2.30 9.58 1.77
C ALA A 249 3.02 8.32 2.31
N ALA A 250 2.67 7.13 1.82
CA ALA A 250 3.36 5.89 2.16
C ALA A 250 4.83 5.92 1.71
N VAL A 251 5.13 6.36 0.48
CA VAL A 251 6.51 6.53 -0.01
C VAL A 251 7.28 7.57 0.81
N GLY A 252 6.64 8.70 1.13
CA GLY A 252 7.22 9.73 2.00
C GLY A 252 7.64 9.18 3.37
N LYS A 253 6.95 8.16 3.89
CA LYS A 253 7.37 7.44 5.10
C LYS A 253 8.40 6.34 4.81
N ALA A 254 8.28 5.65 3.68
CA ALA A 254 9.15 4.54 3.30
C ALA A 254 10.59 5.00 3.07
N LEU A 255 10.82 6.09 2.34
CA LEU A 255 12.18 6.52 1.97
C LEU A 255 13.06 6.82 3.19
N PRO A 256 12.61 7.58 4.22
CA PRO A 256 13.39 7.74 5.45
C PRO A 256 13.67 6.41 6.17
N LEU A 257 12.73 5.45 6.17
CA LEU A 257 12.96 4.12 6.76
C LEU A 257 14.01 3.32 5.97
N LEU A 258 14.06 3.48 4.65
CA LEU A 258 15.03 2.78 3.78
C LEU A 258 16.42 3.44 3.82
N LEU A 259 16.47 4.75 4.06
CA LEU A 259 17.72 5.51 4.17
C LEU A 259 18.37 5.38 5.55
N ALA A 260 17.60 5.03 6.59
CA ALA A 260 18.12 4.74 7.91
C ALA A 260 18.95 3.45 7.90
N ASP A 261 19.99 3.40 8.74
CA ASP A 261 20.81 2.21 8.92
C ASP A 261 19.95 1.01 9.39
N PRO A 262 20.31 -0.23 9.01
CA PRO A 262 19.58 -1.44 9.39
C PRO A 262 19.34 -1.59 10.89
#